data_AF-A0A5C9AA35-F1
#
_entry.id   AF-A0A5C9AA35-F1
#
_cell.length_a   1.000
_cell.length_b   1.000
_cell.length_c   1.000
_cell.angle_alpha   90.00
_cell.angle_beta   90.00
_cell.angle_gamma   90.00
#
_symmetry.space_group_name_H-M   'P 1'
#
loop_
_entity.id
_entity.type
_entity.pdbx_description
1 polymer ?
#
loop_
_entity_poly.entity_id
_entity_poly.type
_entity_poly.pdbx_seq_one_letter_code
_entity_poly.pdbx_strand_id
1 'polypeptide(L)'
;ANIDPIIELIRHAPTPAEAKTALVANPWQLGNVAAMLERAGDDAARPEWLEPEFGVRDGLYYLTEQQAQAILDLRLQKLTGLEHEKLLDEYKELLDQIAELLRILGSADRLMEVIREELELVREQFGDKRRTEITANSADINLEDLITQEDVVVTLSHQGYVKYQPLSEYEAQRRGGKGKSAARIKEEDFIDRLLVANTHDHILCFSSRGRVYSMKVYQLPEATRGARGRPIVNLLPLEQDERITAILPVTEF
;
A
#
# COMPACT_ATOMS: atom_id res chain seq x y z
N ALA A 1 -51.86 29.08 3.89
CA ALA A 1 -52.66 29.84 2.91
C ALA A 1 -54.15 29.46 2.95
N ASN A 2 -54.52 28.18 3.03
CA ASN A 2 -55.90 27.72 2.86
C ASN A 2 -56.55 27.13 4.13
N ILE A 3 -56.29 27.71 5.31
CA ILE A 3 -56.75 27.11 6.58
C ILE A 3 -58.29 27.01 6.63
N ASP A 4 -58.99 28.12 6.39
CA ASP A 4 -60.45 28.16 6.47
C ASP A 4 -61.16 27.16 5.54
N PRO A 5 -60.86 27.10 4.22
CA PRO A 5 -61.49 26.13 3.33
C PRO A 5 -61.09 24.67 3.64
N ILE A 6 -59.88 24.41 4.14
CA ILE A 6 -59.49 23.05 4.60
C ILE A 6 -60.33 22.64 5.81
N ILE A 7 -60.49 23.52 6.80
CA ILE A 7 -61.29 23.23 8.00
C ILE A 7 -62.77 23.03 7.65
N GLU A 8 -63.31 23.84 6.72
CA GLU A 8 -64.68 23.68 6.24
C GLU A 8 -64.89 22.33 5.55
N LEU A 9 -63.96 21.93 4.66
CA LEU A 9 -64.00 20.63 3.97
C LEU A 9 -63.95 19.47 4.96
N ILE A 10 -63.01 19.51 5.91
CA ILE A 10 -62.86 18.44 6.92
C ILE A 10 -64.10 18.35 7.83
N ARG A 11 -64.74 19.48 8.17
CA ARG A 11 -65.93 19.50 9.02
C ARG A 11 -67.16 18.90 8.33
N HIS A 12 -67.28 19.05 7.02
CA HIS A 12 -68.40 18.50 6.24
C HIS A 12 -68.19 17.04 5.82
N ALA A 13 -66.97 16.52 5.93
CA ALA A 13 -66.65 15.14 5.61
C ALA A 13 -67.13 14.18 6.73
N PRO A 14 -67.95 13.15 6.40
CA PRO A 14 -68.42 12.15 7.36
C PRO A 14 -67.31 11.28 7.97
N THR A 15 -66.25 11.00 7.20
CA THR A 15 -65.15 10.13 7.62
C THR A 15 -63.78 10.69 7.21
N PRO A 16 -62.68 10.31 7.90
CA PRO A 16 -61.33 10.71 7.49
C PRO A 16 -60.96 10.28 6.07
N ALA A 17 -61.47 9.13 5.63
CA ALA A 17 -61.27 8.62 4.26
C ALA A 17 -61.92 9.55 3.23
N GLU A 18 -63.16 9.97 3.46
CA GLU A 18 -63.86 10.92 2.58
C GLU A 18 -63.20 12.31 2.59
N ALA A 19 -62.72 12.78 3.76
CA ALA A 19 -61.95 14.02 3.86
C ALA A 19 -60.67 13.95 3.02
N LYS A 20 -59.94 12.83 3.10
CA LYS A 20 -58.72 12.59 2.33
C LYS A 20 -59.00 12.63 0.81
N THR A 21 -60.05 11.94 0.35
CA THR A 21 -60.46 11.95 -1.06
C THR A 21 -60.85 13.36 -1.52
N ALA A 22 -61.56 14.12 -0.69
CA ALA A 22 -61.95 15.50 -1.02
C ALA A 22 -60.75 16.47 -1.07
N LEU A 23 -59.75 16.28 -0.21
CA LEU A 23 -58.51 17.08 -0.21
C LEU A 23 -57.68 16.87 -1.48
N VAL A 24 -57.58 15.64 -1.98
CA VAL A 24 -56.81 15.33 -3.22
C VAL A 24 -57.58 15.64 -4.50
N ALA A 25 -58.92 15.64 -4.45
CA ALA A 25 -59.75 15.90 -5.63
C ALA A 25 -59.74 17.35 -6.11
N ASN A 26 -59.39 18.30 -5.23
CA ASN A 26 -59.40 19.72 -5.54
C ASN A 26 -57.97 20.30 -5.49
N PRO A 27 -57.59 21.16 -6.45
CA PRO A 27 -56.35 21.91 -6.37
C PRO A 27 -56.43 23.04 -5.35
N TRP A 28 -55.29 23.36 -4.72
CA TRP A 28 -55.20 24.38 -3.66
C TRP A 28 -54.36 25.58 -4.10
N GLN A 29 -54.77 26.79 -3.73
CA GLN A 29 -54.01 28.00 -4.05
C GLN A 29 -52.73 28.08 -3.21
N LEU A 30 -51.60 28.43 -3.83
CA LEU A 30 -50.32 28.53 -3.12
C LEU A 30 -50.29 29.70 -2.12
N GLY A 31 -50.93 30.83 -2.46
CA GLY A 31 -50.87 32.04 -1.64
C GLY A 31 -49.43 32.44 -1.35
N ASN A 32 -49.11 32.68 -0.07
CA ASN A 32 -47.81 33.20 0.36
C ASN A 32 -46.63 32.22 0.15
N VAL A 33 -46.89 30.92 -0.07
CA VAL A 33 -45.82 29.95 -0.33
C VAL A 33 -45.41 29.89 -1.81
N ALA A 34 -46.15 30.56 -2.71
CA ALA A 34 -45.80 30.63 -4.13
C ALA A 34 -44.40 31.21 -4.34
N ALA A 35 -44.08 32.33 -3.69
CA ALA A 35 -42.79 32.98 -3.80
C ALA A 35 -41.63 32.17 -3.20
N MET A 36 -41.92 31.19 -2.33
CA MET A 36 -40.90 30.28 -1.81
C MET A 36 -40.59 29.16 -2.80
N LEU A 37 -41.63 28.63 -3.46
CA LEU A 37 -41.53 27.57 -4.45
C LEU A 37 -40.85 28.04 -5.74
N GLU A 38 -41.16 29.24 -6.22
CA GLU A 38 -40.55 29.83 -7.42
C GLU A 38 -39.02 30.02 -7.29
N ARG A 39 -38.51 30.26 -6.07
CA ARG A 39 -37.07 30.53 -5.83
C ARG A 39 -36.20 29.29 -5.91
N ALA A 40 -36.76 28.11 -5.62
CA ALA A 40 -36.03 26.85 -5.65
C ALA A 40 -35.88 26.27 -7.07
N GLY A 41 -36.62 26.81 -8.05
CA GLY A 41 -36.83 26.17 -9.35
C GLY A 41 -37.90 25.08 -9.21
N ASP A 42 -38.97 25.19 -10.00
CA ASP A 42 -40.24 24.46 -9.82
C ASP A 42 -40.10 22.94 -9.65
N ASP A 43 -39.04 22.34 -10.20
CA ASP A 43 -38.80 20.90 -10.16
C ASP A 43 -37.63 20.44 -9.27
N ALA A 44 -36.81 21.35 -8.72
CA ALA A 44 -35.58 20.95 -8.00
C ALA A 44 -35.88 20.29 -6.64
N ALA A 45 -36.97 20.70 -5.99
CA ALA A 45 -37.41 20.15 -4.71
C ALA A 45 -38.49 19.05 -4.86
N ARG A 46 -38.75 18.62 -6.10
CA ARG A 46 -39.75 17.61 -6.40
C ARG A 46 -39.17 16.21 -6.20
N PRO A 47 -39.81 15.33 -5.40
CA PRO A 47 -39.35 13.95 -5.26
C PRO A 47 -39.39 13.20 -6.60
N GLU A 48 -38.37 12.39 -6.89
CA GLU A 48 -38.25 11.66 -8.17
C GLU A 48 -39.41 10.67 -8.42
N TRP A 49 -40.00 10.13 -7.37
CA TRP A 49 -41.14 9.20 -7.43
C TRP A 49 -42.49 9.89 -7.59
N LEU A 50 -42.54 11.23 -7.53
CA LEU A 50 -43.78 11.97 -7.55
C LEU A 50 -44.30 12.11 -8.99
N GLU A 51 -45.45 11.51 -9.27
CA GLU A 51 -46.10 11.54 -10.59
C GLU A 51 -46.55 12.97 -11.00
N PRO A 52 -46.41 13.36 -12.28
CA PRO A 52 -46.55 14.76 -12.74
C PRO A 52 -47.93 15.39 -12.51
N GLU A 53 -48.95 14.60 -12.19
CA GLU A 53 -50.27 15.06 -11.72
C GLU A 53 -50.24 15.76 -10.35
N PHE A 54 -49.25 15.48 -9.50
CA PHE A 54 -49.14 16.04 -8.16
C PHE A 54 -48.15 17.20 -8.08
N GLY A 55 -48.21 18.01 -7.01
CA GLY A 55 -47.33 19.15 -6.77
C GLY A 55 -47.83 20.46 -7.38
N VAL A 56 -46.92 21.40 -7.61
CA VAL A 56 -47.25 22.72 -8.17
C VAL A 56 -47.49 22.62 -9.68
N ARG A 57 -48.65 23.08 -10.14
CA ARG A 57 -49.01 23.15 -11.57
C ARG A 57 -49.89 24.36 -11.82
N ASP A 58 -49.55 25.18 -12.82
CA ASP A 58 -50.35 26.34 -13.25
C ASP A 58 -50.75 27.28 -12.09
N GLY A 59 -49.88 27.45 -11.09
CA GLY A 59 -50.12 28.28 -9.90
C GLY A 59 -51.00 27.65 -8.81
N LEU A 60 -51.34 26.36 -8.95
CA LEU A 60 -52.13 25.57 -8.01
C LEU A 60 -51.31 24.39 -7.47
N TYR A 61 -51.69 23.85 -6.31
CA TYR A 61 -51.07 22.70 -5.66
C TYR A 61 -52.00 21.50 -5.66
N TYR A 62 -51.52 20.39 -6.22
CA TYR A 62 -52.22 19.11 -6.26
C TYR A 62 -51.63 18.17 -5.20
N LEU A 63 -52.44 17.82 -4.20
CA LEU A 63 -52.00 17.01 -3.07
C LEU A 63 -51.97 15.52 -3.42
N THR A 64 -50.94 14.82 -2.94
CA THR A 64 -50.95 13.37 -2.86
C THR A 64 -51.81 12.89 -1.69
N GLU A 65 -52.20 11.63 -1.75
CA GLU A 65 -52.85 10.96 -0.62
C GLU A 65 -52.03 11.02 0.67
N GLN A 66 -50.71 10.89 0.59
CA GLN A 66 -49.82 10.97 1.75
C GLN A 66 -49.81 12.37 2.37
N GLN A 67 -49.78 13.41 1.55
CA GLN A 67 -49.86 14.80 2.00
C GLN A 67 -51.23 15.12 2.61
N ALA A 68 -52.31 14.62 2.03
CA ALA A 68 -53.66 14.76 2.60
C ALA A 68 -53.75 14.10 3.98
N GLN A 69 -53.18 12.91 4.16
CA GLN A 69 -53.11 12.27 5.48
C GLN A 69 -52.32 13.12 6.49
N ALA A 70 -51.17 13.68 6.09
CA ALA A 70 -50.38 14.55 6.96
C ALA A 70 -51.14 15.83 7.38
N ILE A 71 -52.03 16.35 6.52
CA ILE A 71 -52.94 17.46 6.85
C ILE A 71 -54.00 17.02 7.87
N LEU A 72 -54.52 15.79 7.79
CA LEU A 72 -55.50 15.27 8.75
C LEU A 72 -54.86 14.98 10.13
N ASP A 73 -53.59 14.57 10.15
CA ASP A 73 -52.82 14.28 11.37
C ASP A 73 -52.32 15.55 12.08
N LEU A 74 -52.53 16.72 11.47
CA LEU A 74 -52.03 18.01 11.90
C LEU A 74 -52.78 18.47 13.17
N ARG A 75 -52.05 18.67 14.26
CA ARG A 75 -52.63 19.11 15.54
C ARG A 75 -52.94 20.60 15.54
N LEU A 76 -54.04 21.01 16.19
CA LEU A 76 -54.48 22.41 16.23
C LEU A 76 -53.41 23.41 16.71
N GLN A 77 -52.51 23.00 17.60
CA GLN A 77 -51.39 23.84 18.05
C GLN A 77 -50.45 24.31 16.94
N LYS A 78 -50.38 23.57 15.82
CA LYS A 78 -49.56 23.93 14.65
C LYS A 78 -50.12 25.11 13.85
N LEU A 79 -51.38 25.51 14.10
CA LEU A 79 -51.97 26.72 13.53
C LEU A 79 -51.56 27.99 14.29
N THR A 80 -50.84 27.87 15.42
CA THR A 80 -50.26 29.04 16.08
C THR A 80 -49.20 29.68 15.20
N GLY A 81 -49.07 31.02 15.25
CA GLY A 81 -48.14 31.76 14.39
C GLY A 81 -46.70 31.26 14.50
N LEU A 82 -46.22 31.00 15.72
CA LEU A 82 -44.86 30.50 15.96
C LEU A 82 -44.60 29.13 15.32
N GLU A 83 -45.54 28.19 15.45
CA GLU A 83 -45.35 26.85 14.87
C GLU A 83 -45.50 26.86 13.35
N HIS A 84 -46.31 27.76 12.80
CA HIS A 84 -46.40 28.00 11.37
C HIS A 84 -45.08 28.57 10.84
N GLU A 85 -44.53 29.60 11.47
CA GLU A 85 -43.25 30.21 11.07
C GLU A 85 -42.12 29.17 11.08
N LYS A 86 -42.02 28.34 12.14
CA LYS A 86 -41.04 27.25 12.18
C LYS A 86 -41.14 26.29 11.00
N LEU A 87 -42.35 25.90 10.60
CA LEU A 87 -42.54 25.01 9.44
C LEU A 87 -42.10 25.67 8.14
N LEU A 88 -42.35 26.98 7.99
CA LEU A 88 -41.91 27.73 6.82
C LEU A 88 -40.38 27.90 6.80
N ASP A 89 -39.77 28.14 7.95
CA ASP A 89 -38.31 28.30 8.05
C ASP A 89 -37.59 26.96 7.83
N GLU A 90 -38.07 25.87 8.41
CA GLU A 90 -37.60 24.52 8.13
C GLU A 90 -37.69 24.19 6.63
N TYR A 91 -38.81 24.55 6.00
CA TYR A 91 -38.98 24.35 4.56
C TYR A 91 -37.94 25.13 3.73
N LYS A 92 -37.64 26.39 4.08
CA LYS A 92 -36.59 27.18 3.40
C LYS A 92 -35.21 26.54 3.57
N GLU A 93 -34.86 26.14 4.79
CA GLU A 93 -33.57 25.49 5.07
C GLU A 93 -33.40 24.21 4.26
N LEU A 94 -34.47 23.42 4.12
CA LEU A 94 -34.46 22.22 3.27
C LEU A 94 -34.27 22.55 1.80
N LEU A 95 -34.89 23.62 1.29
CA LEU A 95 -34.68 24.06 -0.10
C LEU A 95 -33.22 24.46 -0.35
N ASP A 96 -32.60 25.18 0.59
CA ASP A 96 -31.19 25.56 0.49
C ASP A 96 -30.27 24.32 0.53
N GLN A 97 -30.59 23.34 1.37
CA GLN A 97 -29.86 22.07 1.42
C GLN A 97 -30.00 21.27 0.13
N ILE A 98 -31.21 21.15 -0.42
CA ILE A 98 -31.45 20.46 -1.69
C ILE A 98 -30.66 21.12 -2.82
N ALA A 99 -30.66 22.44 -2.90
CA ALA A 99 -29.91 23.18 -3.91
C ALA A 99 -28.40 22.93 -3.82
N GLU A 100 -27.83 22.93 -2.61
CA GLU A 100 -26.41 22.62 -2.41
C GLU A 100 -26.07 21.17 -2.75
N LEU A 101 -26.91 20.21 -2.36
CA LEU A 101 -26.71 18.80 -2.68
C LEU A 101 -26.77 18.55 -4.19
N LEU A 102 -27.75 19.14 -4.89
CA LEU A 102 -27.84 19.05 -6.35
C LEU A 102 -26.64 19.70 -7.03
N ARG A 103 -26.10 20.80 -6.49
CA ARG A 103 -24.88 21.42 -7.00
C ARG A 103 -23.66 20.51 -6.88
N ILE A 104 -23.55 19.77 -5.77
CA ILE A 104 -22.50 18.76 -5.57
C ILE A 104 -22.68 17.62 -6.57
N LEU A 105 -23.90 17.09 -6.72
CA LEU A 105 -24.17 15.99 -7.66
C LEU A 105 -23.99 16.39 -9.12
N GLY A 106 -24.27 17.65 -9.47
CA GLY A 106 -24.17 18.17 -10.83
C GLY A 106 -22.76 18.57 -11.29
N SER A 107 -21.77 18.63 -10.39
CA SER A 107 -20.41 19.08 -10.69
C SER A 107 -19.34 18.20 -10.07
N ALA A 108 -18.57 17.51 -10.92
CA ALA A 108 -17.43 16.70 -10.49
C ALA A 108 -16.36 17.54 -9.76
N ASP A 109 -16.15 18.80 -10.19
CA ASP A 109 -15.22 19.72 -9.54
C ASP A 109 -15.68 20.05 -8.11
N ARG A 110 -16.98 20.34 -7.93
CA ARG A 110 -17.54 20.62 -6.61
C ARG A 110 -17.49 19.39 -5.70
N LEU A 111 -17.78 18.20 -6.22
CA LEU A 111 -17.64 16.96 -5.47
C LEU A 111 -16.20 16.78 -4.96
N MET A 112 -15.21 17.00 -5.83
CA MET A 112 -13.80 16.88 -5.46
C MET A 112 -13.33 17.95 -4.47
N GLU A 113 -13.90 19.15 -4.55
CA GLU A 113 -13.69 20.22 -3.58
C GLU A 113 -14.17 19.81 -2.18
N VAL A 114 -15.41 19.30 -2.06
CA VAL A 114 -15.95 18.81 -0.78
C VAL A 114 -15.09 17.67 -0.21
N ILE A 115 -14.70 16.69 -1.04
CA ILE A 115 -13.83 15.59 -0.60
C ILE A 115 -12.48 16.12 -0.07
N ARG A 116 -11.89 17.11 -0.74
CA ARG A 116 -10.64 17.73 -0.30
C ARG A 116 -10.81 18.44 1.04
N GLU A 117 -11.85 19.26 1.17
CA GLU A 117 -12.16 19.99 2.40
C GLU A 117 -12.30 19.02 3.60
N GLU A 118 -13.02 17.92 3.42
CA GLU A 118 -13.18 16.89 4.45
C GLU A 118 -11.86 16.20 4.82
N LEU A 119 -11.03 15.84 3.83
CA LEU A 119 -9.72 15.23 4.07
C LEU A 119 -8.75 16.19 4.76
N GLU A 120 -8.80 17.48 4.43
CA GLU A 120 -8.00 18.52 5.08
C GLU A 120 -8.43 18.72 6.53
N LEU A 121 -9.75 18.72 6.80
CA LEU A 121 -10.30 18.76 8.15
C LEU A 121 -9.86 17.55 8.99
N VAL A 122 -9.91 16.34 8.42
CA VAL A 122 -9.43 15.12 9.09
C VAL A 122 -7.93 15.22 9.39
N ARG A 123 -7.12 15.71 8.43
CA ARG A 123 -5.69 15.93 8.64
C ARG A 123 -5.43 16.94 9.75
N GLU A 124 -6.21 18.00 9.84
CA GLU A 124 -6.06 19.03 10.90
C GLU A 124 -6.47 18.50 12.28
N GLN A 125 -7.59 17.78 12.36
CA GLN A 125 -8.12 17.25 13.61
C GLN A 125 -7.31 16.07 14.17
N PHE A 126 -6.76 15.23 13.29
CA PHE A 126 -6.16 13.94 13.67
C PHE A 126 -4.70 13.75 13.23
N GLY A 127 -4.11 14.70 12.50
CA GLY A 127 -2.75 14.59 12.02
C GLY A 127 -1.71 14.65 13.13
N ASP A 128 -0.80 13.66 13.17
CA ASP A 128 0.38 13.67 14.03
C ASP A 128 1.68 13.58 13.22
N LYS A 129 2.80 13.92 13.88
CA LYS A 129 4.11 13.81 13.24
C LYS A 129 4.48 12.34 13.08
N ARG A 130 5.08 12.00 11.93
CA ARG A 130 5.72 10.70 11.72
C ARG A 130 6.72 10.44 12.85
N ARG A 131 6.58 9.29 13.51
CA ARG A 131 7.44 8.87 14.63
C ARG A 131 8.68 8.09 14.18
N THR A 132 8.57 7.39 13.06
CA THR A 132 9.63 6.52 12.52
C THR A 132 10.48 7.26 11.50
N GLU A 133 11.79 7.31 11.73
CA GLU A 133 12.77 7.78 10.75
C GLU A 133 12.87 6.77 9.59
N ILE A 134 12.95 7.28 8.34
CA ILE A 134 13.18 6.45 7.16
C ILE A 134 14.69 6.48 6.87
N THR A 135 15.36 5.37 7.09
CA THR A 135 16.79 5.21 6.75
C THR A 135 16.94 4.44 5.44
N ALA A 136 18.04 4.68 4.72
CA ALA A 136 18.45 3.82 3.62
C ALA A 136 18.88 2.46 4.21
N ASN A 137 18.50 1.37 3.55
CA ASN A 137 18.80 0.01 4.00
C ASN A 137 20.32 -0.19 4.14
N SER A 138 20.85 -0.20 5.36
CA SER A 138 22.29 -0.27 5.64
C SER A 138 22.77 -1.67 6.03
N ALA A 139 21.93 -2.70 5.86
CA ALA A 139 22.24 -4.07 6.25
C ALA A 139 22.14 -5.01 5.05
N ASP A 140 22.99 -4.82 4.05
CA ASP A 140 23.45 -5.95 3.24
C ASP A 140 24.56 -6.62 4.06
N ILE A 141 24.19 -7.63 4.86
CA ILE A 141 25.17 -8.52 5.49
C ILE A 141 25.86 -9.26 4.33
N ASN A 142 27.13 -8.94 4.07
CA ASN A 142 27.89 -9.65 3.05
C ASN A 142 28.24 -11.04 3.60
N LEU A 143 28.24 -12.07 2.75
CA LEU A 143 28.66 -13.41 3.16
C LEU A 143 30.07 -13.40 3.76
N GLU A 144 30.91 -12.47 3.32
CA GLU A 144 32.25 -12.19 3.87
C GLU A 144 32.21 -11.82 5.36
N ASP A 145 31.20 -11.08 5.83
CA ASP A 145 31.05 -10.69 7.25
C ASP A 145 30.79 -11.90 8.18
N LEU A 146 30.42 -13.05 7.61
CA LEU A 146 30.21 -14.31 8.33
C LEU A 146 31.45 -15.21 8.34
N ILE A 147 32.51 -14.87 7.61
CA ILE A 147 33.74 -15.65 7.55
C ILE A 147 34.70 -15.14 8.63
N THR A 148 35.35 -16.06 9.37
CA THR A 148 36.37 -15.68 10.33
C THR A 148 37.65 -15.23 9.62
N GLN A 149 38.20 -14.09 10.02
CA GLN A 149 39.47 -13.60 9.53
C GLN A 149 40.63 -14.32 10.23
N GLU A 150 41.35 -15.18 9.51
CA GLU A 150 42.50 -15.93 10.06
C GLU A 150 43.54 -16.25 9.00
N ASP A 151 44.78 -16.51 9.46
CA ASP A 151 45.89 -16.87 8.58
C ASP A 151 45.83 -18.36 8.21
N VAL A 152 45.82 -18.61 6.91
CA VAL A 152 45.67 -19.93 6.32
C VAL A 152 46.80 -20.22 5.33
N VAL A 153 47.08 -21.50 5.16
CA VAL A 153 48.01 -21.99 4.13
C VAL A 153 47.19 -22.40 2.91
N VAL A 154 47.39 -21.70 1.80
CA VAL A 154 46.82 -22.06 0.50
C VAL A 154 47.81 -22.94 -0.24
N THR A 155 47.31 -24.06 -0.79
CA THR A 155 48.13 -25.01 -1.55
C THR A 155 47.52 -25.26 -2.92
N LEU A 156 48.37 -25.29 -3.94
CA LEU A 156 48.04 -25.72 -5.30
C LEU A 156 48.94 -26.91 -5.66
N SER A 157 48.33 -28.00 -6.06
CA SER A 157 49.03 -29.20 -6.51
C SER A 157 49.37 -29.13 -8.01
N HIS A 158 50.30 -29.96 -8.44
CA HIS A 158 50.70 -30.03 -9.85
C HIS A 158 49.55 -30.47 -10.78
N GLN A 159 48.66 -31.34 -10.30
CA GLN A 159 47.44 -31.74 -11.01
C GLN A 159 46.32 -30.68 -10.96
N GLY A 160 46.58 -29.51 -10.36
CA GLY A 160 45.65 -28.39 -10.33
C GLY A 160 44.57 -28.51 -9.26
N TYR A 161 44.82 -29.24 -8.17
CA TYR A 161 43.94 -29.22 -7.00
C TYR A 161 44.33 -28.08 -6.05
N VAL A 162 43.35 -27.34 -5.59
CA VAL A 162 43.52 -26.21 -4.68
C VAL A 162 42.72 -26.42 -3.40
N LYS A 163 43.29 -25.98 -2.28
CA LYS A 163 42.64 -25.93 -0.96
C LYS A 163 43.33 -24.91 -0.06
N TYR A 164 42.63 -24.48 0.97
CA TYR A 164 43.23 -23.81 2.12
C TYR A 164 43.05 -24.64 3.38
N GLN A 165 43.88 -24.35 4.39
CA GLN A 165 43.78 -24.94 5.71
C GLN A 165 44.34 -23.95 6.76
N PRO A 166 43.84 -23.96 8.01
CA PRO A 166 44.40 -23.13 9.07
C PRO A 166 45.90 -23.35 9.24
N LEU A 167 46.66 -22.28 9.47
CA LEU A 167 48.12 -22.35 9.66
C LEU A 167 48.51 -23.26 10.84
N SER A 168 47.66 -23.33 11.87
CA SER A 168 47.81 -24.20 13.04
C SER A 168 47.88 -25.69 12.70
N GLU A 169 47.22 -26.15 11.62
CA GLU A 169 47.29 -27.54 11.16
C GLU A 169 48.60 -27.89 10.46
N TYR A 170 49.40 -26.89 10.08
CA TYR A 170 50.64 -27.07 9.34
C TYR A 170 51.89 -27.13 10.22
N GLU A 171 51.75 -26.96 11.54
CA GLU A 171 52.89 -26.98 12.47
C GLU A 171 53.61 -28.34 12.49
N ALA A 172 54.95 -28.27 12.47
CA ALA A 172 55.81 -29.45 12.49
C ALA A 172 55.76 -30.13 13.88
N GLN A 173 55.40 -31.41 13.89
CA GLN A 173 55.52 -32.24 15.10
C GLN A 173 57.01 -32.39 15.47
N ARG A 174 57.46 -31.80 16.59
CA ARG A 174 58.85 -31.85 17.09
C ARG A 174 59.26 -33.25 17.63
N ARG A 175 59.36 -34.26 16.77
CA ARG A 175 60.07 -35.52 17.09
C ARG A 175 60.89 -36.01 15.91
N GLY A 176 62.22 -36.08 16.10
CA GLY A 176 63.16 -36.73 15.19
C GLY A 176 63.00 -38.25 15.19
N GLY A 177 62.09 -38.76 14.36
CA GLY A 177 61.88 -40.20 14.14
C GLY A 177 61.83 -40.51 12.66
N LYS A 178 62.60 -41.52 12.23
CA LYS A 178 62.66 -42.02 10.85
C LYS A 178 61.26 -42.40 10.34
N GLY A 179 60.92 -41.85 9.17
CA GLY A 179 59.95 -42.29 8.16
C GLY A 179 58.70 -43.08 8.57
N LYS A 180 57.51 -42.53 8.27
CA LYS A 180 56.35 -43.35 7.95
C LYS A 180 56.45 -43.74 6.47
N SER A 181 56.59 -45.02 6.18
CA SER A 181 56.63 -45.51 4.80
C SER A 181 55.27 -45.33 4.13
N ALA A 182 55.33 -44.64 2.98
CA ALA A 182 54.27 -44.52 2.00
C ALA A 182 54.19 -45.79 1.16
N ALA A 183 52.98 -46.27 0.89
CA ALA A 183 52.66 -46.97 -0.35
C ALA A 183 51.14 -47.07 -0.54
N ARG A 184 50.56 -46.08 -1.22
CA ARG A 184 49.74 -46.34 -2.40
C ARG A 184 50.13 -45.32 -3.44
N ILE A 185 51.10 -45.73 -4.27
CA ILE A 185 51.46 -45.05 -5.50
C ILE A 185 50.23 -45.07 -6.41
N LYS A 186 49.53 -43.95 -6.47
CA LYS A 186 48.92 -43.42 -7.67
C LYS A 186 49.52 -42.03 -7.77
N GLU A 187 50.53 -41.89 -8.62
CA GLU A 187 51.23 -40.65 -9.02
C GLU A 187 51.14 -39.55 -7.95
N GLU A 188 52.16 -39.45 -7.08
CA GLU A 188 52.17 -38.46 -6.00
C GLU A 188 52.03 -37.04 -6.58
N ASP A 189 50.80 -36.53 -6.53
CA ASP A 189 50.51 -35.14 -6.82
C ASP A 189 51.18 -34.30 -5.73
N PHE A 190 52.25 -33.62 -6.12
CA PHE A 190 53.05 -32.80 -5.22
C PHE A 190 52.50 -31.37 -5.19
N ILE A 191 52.81 -30.66 -4.12
CA ILE A 191 52.45 -29.25 -3.97
C ILE A 191 53.39 -28.43 -4.86
N ASP A 192 52.85 -27.80 -5.90
CA ASP A 192 53.62 -26.93 -6.82
C ASP A 192 53.74 -25.51 -6.26
N ARG A 193 52.69 -25.03 -5.58
CA ARG A 193 52.69 -23.72 -4.92
C ARG A 193 52.10 -23.82 -3.51
N LEU A 194 52.76 -23.13 -2.58
CA LEU A 194 52.31 -22.95 -1.21
C LEU A 194 52.52 -21.48 -0.84
N LEU A 195 51.48 -20.86 -0.27
CA LEU A 195 51.54 -19.50 0.24
C LEU A 195 50.74 -19.39 1.53
N VAL A 196 51.08 -18.39 2.34
CA VAL A 196 50.33 -17.99 3.53
C VAL A 196 49.55 -16.73 3.17
N ALA A 197 48.26 -16.72 3.48
CA ALA A 197 47.36 -15.60 3.23
C ALA A 197 46.26 -15.58 4.29
N ASN A 198 45.56 -14.46 4.41
CA ASN A 198 44.38 -14.40 5.23
C ASN A 198 43.15 -14.94 4.47
N THR A 199 42.15 -15.49 5.17
CA THR A 199 40.87 -15.92 4.56
C THR A 199 40.19 -14.82 3.72
N HIS A 200 40.38 -13.55 4.10
CA HIS A 200 39.82 -12.38 3.42
C HIS A 200 40.74 -11.79 2.34
N ASP A 201 41.96 -12.30 2.18
CA ASP A 201 42.85 -11.81 1.13
C ASP A 201 42.34 -12.23 -0.25
N HIS A 202 42.69 -11.44 -1.25
CA HIS A 202 42.56 -11.87 -2.64
C HIS A 202 43.76 -12.75 -3.02
N ILE A 203 43.51 -13.79 -3.78
CA ILE A 203 44.53 -14.55 -4.48
C ILE A 203 44.42 -14.31 -5.98
N LEU A 204 45.54 -13.92 -6.58
CA LEU A 204 45.70 -13.75 -8.01
C LEU A 204 46.26 -15.02 -8.61
N CYS A 205 45.43 -15.72 -9.38
CA CYS A 205 45.78 -16.93 -10.10
C CYS A 205 46.18 -16.56 -11.54
N PHE A 206 47.46 -16.69 -11.84
CA PHE A 206 48.02 -16.43 -13.17
C PHE A 206 48.00 -17.71 -14.00
N SER A 207 47.43 -17.62 -15.20
CA SER A 207 47.36 -18.75 -16.11
C SER A 207 48.54 -18.80 -17.09
N SER A 208 48.81 -19.99 -17.60
CA SER A 208 49.74 -20.26 -18.71
C SER A 208 49.41 -19.51 -20.00
N ARG A 209 48.18 -18.99 -20.13
CA ARG A 209 47.73 -18.16 -21.26
C ARG A 209 47.88 -16.66 -21.01
N GLY A 210 48.45 -16.27 -19.86
CA GLY A 210 48.65 -14.87 -19.48
C GLY A 210 47.40 -14.18 -18.94
N ARG A 211 46.37 -14.95 -18.55
CA ARG A 211 45.16 -14.42 -17.89
C ARG A 211 45.38 -14.36 -16.38
N VAL A 212 44.73 -13.40 -15.72
CA VAL A 212 44.74 -13.28 -14.27
C VAL A 212 43.32 -13.40 -13.76
N TYR A 213 43.12 -14.28 -12.78
CA TYR A 213 41.85 -14.45 -12.08
C TYR A 213 42.05 -14.04 -10.63
N SER A 214 41.11 -13.24 -10.09
CA SER A 214 41.10 -12.86 -8.68
C SER A 214 39.95 -13.56 -7.97
N MET A 215 40.22 -14.14 -6.82
CA MET A 215 39.21 -14.71 -5.93
C MET A 215 39.63 -14.56 -4.46
N LYS A 216 38.68 -14.56 -3.53
CA LYS A 216 38.98 -14.50 -2.10
C LYS A 216 39.43 -15.88 -1.61
N VAL A 217 40.33 -15.92 -0.62
CA VAL A 217 40.84 -17.19 -0.09
C VAL A 217 39.72 -18.07 0.48
N TYR A 218 38.73 -17.50 1.18
CA TYR A 218 37.59 -18.25 1.73
C TYR A 218 36.72 -18.94 0.67
N GLN A 219 36.84 -18.57 -0.61
CA GLN A 219 36.13 -19.22 -1.72
C GLN A 219 36.79 -20.54 -2.14
N LEU A 220 38.03 -20.78 -1.73
CA LEU A 220 38.68 -22.07 -1.87
C LEU A 220 38.06 -23.09 -0.91
N PRO A 221 38.18 -24.41 -1.16
CA PRO A 221 37.71 -25.40 -0.19
C PRO A 221 38.67 -25.48 1.01
N GLU A 222 38.12 -25.39 2.21
CA GLU A 222 38.82 -25.79 3.43
C GLU A 222 38.99 -27.31 3.44
N ALA A 223 40.22 -27.80 3.60
CA ALA A 223 40.46 -29.23 3.64
C ALA A 223 41.72 -29.58 4.42
N THR A 224 41.67 -30.68 5.17
CA THR A 224 42.80 -31.17 5.98
C THR A 224 44.03 -31.47 5.12
N ARG A 225 45.20 -31.54 5.77
CA ARG A 225 46.49 -31.80 5.12
C ARG A 225 46.50 -33.02 4.18
N GLY A 226 45.83 -34.12 4.55
CA GLY A 226 45.77 -35.36 3.76
C GLY A 226 44.73 -35.36 2.63
N ALA A 227 43.81 -34.40 2.59
CA ALA A 227 42.80 -34.29 1.56
C ALA A 227 43.38 -33.67 0.27
N ARG A 228 42.86 -34.06 -0.90
CA ARG A 228 43.36 -33.55 -2.19
C ARG A 228 42.95 -32.10 -2.49
N GLY A 229 41.83 -31.61 -1.93
CA GLY A 229 41.25 -30.32 -2.33
C GLY A 229 40.28 -30.45 -3.51
N ARG A 230 39.93 -29.34 -4.15
CA ARG A 230 39.08 -29.32 -5.36
C ARG A 230 39.88 -28.92 -6.60
N PRO A 231 39.56 -29.46 -7.79
CA PRO A 231 40.16 -28.99 -9.04
C PRO A 231 39.92 -27.49 -9.26
N ILE A 232 40.97 -26.73 -9.55
CA ILE A 232 40.90 -25.28 -9.75
C ILE A 232 40.06 -24.89 -10.98
N VAL A 233 39.98 -25.78 -11.97
CA VAL A 233 39.09 -25.65 -13.15
C VAL A 233 37.60 -25.59 -12.78
N ASN A 234 37.21 -26.07 -11.59
CA ASN A 234 35.83 -25.97 -11.12
C ASN A 234 35.55 -24.65 -10.39
N LEU A 235 36.60 -23.89 -10.06
CA LEU A 235 36.51 -22.62 -9.34
C LEU A 235 36.74 -21.42 -10.26
N LEU A 236 37.54 -21.61 -11.32
CA LEU A 236 37.87 -20.60 -12.30
C LEU A 236 37.43 -21.03 -13.71
N PRO A 237 36.93 -20.11 -14.55
CA PRO A 237 36.56 -20.40 -15.93
C PRO A 237 37.82 -20.49 -16.80
N LEU A 238 38.50 -21.63 -16.73
CA LEU A 238 39.71 -21.95 -17.50
C LEU A 238 39.34 -22.58 -18.84
N GLU A 239 40.09 -22.23 -19.89
CA GLU A 239 39.98 -22.84 -21.22
C GLU A 239 40.59 -24.25 -21.25
N GLN A 240 40.33 -25.00 -22.33
CA GLN A 240 40.92 -26.32 -22.51
C GLN A 240 42.46 -26.24 -22.53
N ASP A 241 43.11 -27.09 -21.72
CA ASP A 241 44.56 -27.13 -21.50
C ASP A 241 45.16 -25.86 -20.85
N GLU A 242 44.33 -24.96 -20.32
CA GLU A 242 44.79 -23.82 -19.52
C GLU A 242 45.08 -24.24 -18.07
N ARG A 243 46.31 -23.99 -17.61
CA ARG A 243 46.75 -24.28 -16.23
C ARG A 243 47.15 -23.01 -15.51
N ILE A 244 46.96 -23.00 -14.18
CA ILE A 244 47.47 -21.95 -13.30
C ILE A 244 48.95 -22.19 -13.02
N THR A 245 49.79 -21.20 -13.33
CA THR A 245 51.26 -21.27 -13.22
C THR A 245 51.79 -20.61 -11.96
N ALA A 246 51.06 -19.62 -11.43
CA ALA A 246 51.41 -18.90 -10.20
C ALA A 246 50.15 -18.48 -9.44
N ILE A 247 50.25 -18.44 -8.12
CA ILE A 247 49.25 -17.85 -7.23
C ILE A 247 49.98 -16.84 -6.34
N LEU A 248 49.48 -15.61 -6.27
CA LEU A 248 50.04 -14.56 -5.42
C LEU A 248 48.94 -13.97 -4.53
N PRO A 249 49.17 -13.85 -3.20
CA PRO A 249 48.24 -13.16 -2.33
C PRO A 249 48.34 -11.64 -2.50
N VAL A 250 47.21 -10.96 -2.38
CA VAL A 250 47.07 -9.50 -2.36
C VAL A 250 46.14 -9.15 -1.19
N THR A 251 46.72 -8.50 -0.19
CA THR A 251 46.02 -8.10 1.03
C THR A 251 45.29 -6.77 0.85
N GLU A 252 45.87 -5.82 0.11
CA GLU A 252 45.27 -4.51 -0.22
C GLU A 252 45.57 -4.14 -1.68
N PHE A 253 44.61 -3.50 -2.34
CA PHE A 253 44.73 -2.92 -3.68
C PHE A 253 44.95 -1.41 -3.62
#